data_AF-A0A518DPS3-F1
#
_entry.id   AF-A0A518DPS3-F1
#
_cell.length_a   1.000
_cell.length_b   1.000
_cell.length_c   1.000
_cell.angle_alpha   90.00
_cell.angle_beta   90.00
_cell.angle_gamma   90.00
#
_symmetry.space_group_name_H-M   'P 1'
#
loop_
_entity.id
_entity.type
_entity.pdbx_description
1 polymer ?
#
loop_
_entity_poly.entity_id
_entity_poly.type
_entity_poly.pdbx_seq_one_letter_code
_entity_poly.pdbx_strand_id
1 'polypeptide(L)'
;MPPLVDELQRGDRVLLSDGAVGMRVVEKRPDAAVCQVDGAGTIRTRQGINLPGVKLSTPAMSEEDLAHALWAAQAGVDFVSLSFVRTPEEIEQLKALLLDEGSSALAIAKIEKAEAVENLEAIVRASGGVMVARGDLGVEIDVAEMPVVQKRIIQMCQKYIRPVIVATQMLESMQHSKRPTRAEATDVANAVYDGADACMLSGETAVGEYPCEVVDMMRRIIYSTEKALRHAPPQASSAPDAAGVHPITAAVVDGAVRIARQADARMLVVATVSGATARVISKQRAYFPSIGISTSDATLQRMSLYWGIIPCAMWSLATARKCGSTSTAGPRKPVMSGRAIASSLSLAANWSPAPIMWSSSTRRTKRRLPEGRPHCYGLGSTQPADHRL
;
A
#
# COMPACT_ATOMS: atom_id res chain seq x y z
N MET A 1 17.70 1.71 30.79
CA MET A 1 16.52 2.53 30.46
C MET A 1 16.15 3.45 31.63
N PRO A 2 16.92 4.52 31.90
CA PRO A 2 16.56 5.53 32.90
C PRO A 2 15.20 6.23 32.69
N PRO A 3 14.72 6.55 31.46
CA PRO A 3 13.56 7.45 31.32
C PRO A 3 12.20 6.82 31.68
N LEU A 4 12.09 5.48 31.73
CA LEU A 4 10.79 4.82 31.87
C LEU A 4 10.09 5.15 33.20
N VAL A 5 10.82 5.05 34.32
CA VAL A 5 10.26 5.35 35.66
C VAL A 5 9.96 6.84 35.77
N ASP A 6 10.83 7.68 35.21
CA ASP A 6 10.70 9.13 35.24
C ASP A 6 9.48 9.65 34.45
N GLU A 7 9.03 8.92 33.44
CA GLU A 7 7.88 9.28 32.60
C GLU A 7 6.54 8.83 33.19
N LEU A 8 6.55 7.87 34.13
CA LEU A 8 5.33 7.39 34.79
C LEU A 8 4.81 8.38 35.84
N GLN A 9 3.49 8.37 36.01
CA GLN A 9 2.74 9.07 37.04
C GLN A 9 1.84 8.10 37.81
N ARG A 10 1.49 8.47 39.04
CA ARG A 10 0.52 7.71 39.83
C ARG A 10 -0.83 7.68 39.09
N GLY A 11 -1.38 6.48 38.92
CA GLY A 11 -2.62 6.26 38.18
C GLY A 11 -2.41 5.71 36.77
N ASP A 12 -1.21 5.81 36.21
CA ASP A 12 -0.91 5.29 34.87
C ASP A 12 -1.09 3.77 34.80
N ARG A 13 -1.50 3.31 33.62
CA ARG A 13 -1.62 1.88 33.31
C ARG A 13 -0.29 1.35 32.81
N VAL A 14 0.11 0.20 33.34
CA VAL A 14 1.27 -0.56 32.88
C VAL A 14 0.76 -1.92 32.44
N LEU A 15 0.95 -2.23 31.17
CA LEU A 15 0.50 -3.48 30.57
C LEU A 15 1.72 -4.31 30.19
N LEU A 16 1.68 -5.60 30.50
CA LEU A 16 2.72 -6.55 30.12
C LEU A 16 2.14 -7.61 29.19
N SER A 17 2.99 -8.15 28.33
CA SER A 17 2.63 -9.26 27.44
C SER A 17 1.40 -8.94 26.58
N ASP A 18 1.44 -7.81 25.86
CA ASP A 18 0.38 -7.36 24.96
C ASP A 18 -0.97 -7.21 25.68
N GLY A 19 -0.94 -6.73 26.93
CA GLY A 19 -2.13 -6.53 27.75
C GLY A 19 -2.60 -7.74 28.55
N ALA A 20 -1.92 -8.89 28.49
CA ALA A 20 -2.30 -10.08 29.26
C ALA A 20 -2.17 -9.89 30.78
N VAL A 21 -1.30 -8.99 31.23
CA VAL A 21 -1.23 -8.57 32.64
C VAL A 21 -1.44 -7.06 32.72
N GLY A 22 -2.43 -6.67 33.52
CA GLY A 22 -2.77 -5.27 33.79
C GLY A 22 -2.26 -4.85 35.15
N MET A 23 -1.62 -3.68 35.21
CA MET A 23 -1.21 -3.05 36.45
C MET A 23 -1.48 -1.55 36.43
N ARG A 24 -1.58 -0.96 37.62
CA ARG A 24 -1.72 0.48 37.82
C ARG A 24 -0.66 1.01 38.77
N VAL A 25 0.00 2.10 38.40
CA VAL A 25 0.99 2.75 39.26
C VAL A 25 0.30 3.34 40.49
N VAL A 26 0.67 2.87 41.69
CA VAL A 26 0.16 3.37 42.97
C VAL A 26 1.14 4.28 43.68
N GLU A 27 2.44 4.11 43.45
CA GLU A 27 3.52 4.92 44.03
C GLU A 27 4.69 5.01 43.03
N LYS A 28 5.27 6.20 42.88
CA LYS A 28 6.51 6.41 42.14
C LYS A 28 7.65 6.65 43.11
N ARG A 29 8.75 5.91 42.94
CA ARG A 29 10.01 6.05 43.67
C ARG A 29 11.10 6.53 42.71
N PRO A 30 12.27 6.97 43.21
CA PRO A 30 13.35 7.47 42.35
C PRO A 30 13.84 6.48 41.28
N ASP A 31 13.82 5.18 41.58
CA ASP A 31 14.36 4.12 40.72
C ASP A 31 13.34 3.00 40.41
N ALA A 32 12.10 3.13 40.88
CA ALA A 32 11.08 2.12 40.73
C ALA A 32 9.66 2.71 40.70
N ALA A 33 8.72 2.00 40.08
CA ALA A 33 7.29 2.25 40.20
C ALA A 33 6.64 1.07 40.95
N VAL A 34 5.92 1.35 42.02
CA VAL A 34 5.08 0.36 42.70
C VAL A 34 3.75 0.32 41.99
N CYS A 35 3.38 -0.87 41.52
CA CYS A 35 2.14 -1.07 40.79
C CYS A 35 1.23 -2.05 41.53
N GLN A 36 -0.08 -1.82 41.45
CA GLN A 36 -1.10 -2.77 41.86
C GLN A 36 -1.56 -3.55 40.63
N VAL A 37 -1.58 -4.88 40.71
CA VAL A 37 -2.10 -5.74 39.64
C VAL A 37 -3.63 -5.63 39.62
N ASP A 38 -4.20 -5.23 38.48
CA ASP A 38 -5.66 -5.20 38.25
C ASP A 38 -6.11 -6.25 37.22
N GLY A 39 -5.19 -6.82 36.43
CA GLY A 39 -5.42 -7.98 35.57
C GLY A 39 -4.36 -9.05 35.78
N ALA A 40 -4.73 -10.18 36.38
CA ALA A 40 -3.81 -11.28 36.63
C ALA A 40 -3.48 -12.06 35.34
N GLY A 41 -2.24 -12.52 35.22
CA GLY A 41 -1.79 -13.32 34.09
C GLY A 41 -0.36 -13.84 34.29
N THR A 42 0.16 -14.54 33.28
CA THR A 42 1.52 -15.11 33.34
C THR A 42 2.52 -14.17 32.69
N ILE A 43 3.58 -13.84 33.44
CA ILE A 43 4.71 -13.06 32.93
C ILE A 43 5.84 -14.02 32.55
N ARG A 44 6.48 -13.76 31.42
CA ARG A 44 7.66 -14.47 30.91
C ARG A 44 8.84 -13.51 30.70
N THR A 45 10.01 -14.06 30.49
CA THR A 45 11.24 -13.30 30.24
C THR A 45 11.15 -12.50 28.93
N ARG A 46 11.66 -11.25 28.93
CA ARG A 46 11.71 -10.35 27.76
C ARG A 46 10.35 -10.05 27.13
N GLN A 47 9.29 -9.97 27.93
CA GLN A 47 7.99 -9.54 27.43
C GLN A 47 7.92 -8.01 27.23
N GLY A 48 7.14 -7.61 26.24
CA GLY A 48 6.86 -6.20 25.96
C GLY A 48 6.14 -5.52 27.12
N ILE A 49 6.39 -4.22 27.25
CA ILE A 49 5.72 -3.32 28.18
C ILE A 49 5.03 -2.24 27.35
N ASN A 50 3.74 -2.05 27.56
CA ASN A 50 2.98 -0.96 26.97
C ASN A 50 2.54 -0.02 28.09
N LEU A 51 2.61 1.28 27.80
CA LEU A 51 2.28 2.36 28.74
C LEU A 51 1.22 3.28 28.11
N PRO A 52 -0.05 2.83 28.02
CA PRO A 52 -1.09 3.58 27.35
C PRO A 52 -1.29 4.96 27.97
N GLY A 53 -1.31 6.00 27.12
CA GLY A 53 -1.46 7.39 27.54
C GLY A 53 -0.22 8.04 28.14
N VAL A 54 0.87 7.30 28.33
CA VAL A 54 2.16 7.85 28.81
C VAL A 54 2.96 8.37 27.62
N LYS A 55 3.34 9.64 27.68
CA LYS A 55 4.16 10.29 26.66
C LYS A 55 5.63 9.93 26.85
N LEU A 56 6.08 8.89 26.15
CA LEU A 56 7.48 8.46 26.19
C LEU A 56 8.36 9.42 25.38
N SER A 57 9.50 9.84 25.94
CA SER A 57 10.48 10.68 25.24
C SER A 57 11.35 9.91 24.25
N THR A 58 11.27 8.58 24.28
CA THR A 58 12.05 7.71 23.38
C THR A 58 11.69 8.04 21.92
N PRO A 59 12.69 8.26 21.04
CA PRO A 59 12.43 8.53 19.63
C PRO A 59 11.82 7.29 18.94
N ALA A 60 11.06 7.48 17.87
CA ALA A 60 10.52 6.36 17.09
C ALA A 60 11.61 5.55 16.37
N MET A 61 12.78 6.15 16.15
CA MET A 61 13.94 5.49 15.54
C MET A 61 15.11 5.52 16.51
N SER A 62 15.56 4.34 16.94
CA SER A 62 16.80 4.18 17.69
C SER A 62 18.04 4.21 16.78
N GLU A 63 19.24 4.23 17.37
CA GLU A 63 20.49 4.07 16.60
C GLU A 63 20.55 2.74 15.83
N GLU A 64 19.98 1.69 16.41
CA GLU A 64 19.87 0.37 15.76
C GLU A 64 18.88 0.41 14.58
N ASP A 65 17.72 1.07 14.75
CA ASP A 65 16.75 1.24 13.67
C ASP A 65 17.33 2.05 12.52
N LEU A 66 18.15 3.07 12.81
CA LEU A 66 18.87 3.84 11.79
C LEU A 66 19.80 2.94 10.97
N ALA A 67 20.58 2.08 11.64
CA ALA A 67 21.45 1.11 10.97
C ALA A 67 20.66 0.12 10.10
N HIS A 68 19.51 -0.36 10.59
CA HIS A 68 18.63 -1.23 9.82
C HIS A 68 18.01 -0.53 8.60
N ALA A 69 17.61 0.75 8.73
CA ALA A 69 17.07 1.53 7.63
C ALA A 69 18.12 1.78 6.53
N LEU A 70 19.38 2.07 6.91
CA LEU A 70 20.50 2.19 5.98
C LEU A 70 20.76 0.86 5.25
N TRP A 71 20.81 -0.25 5.98
CA TRP A 71 20.95 -1.57 5.37
C TRP A 71 19.81 -1.86 4.40
N ALA A 72 18.56 -1.57 4.79
CA ALA A 72 17.39 -1.81 3.96
C ALA A 72 17.42 -0.97 2.67
N ALA A 73 17.88 0.28 2.75
CA ALA A 73 18.06 1.15 1.60
C ALA A 73 19.05 0.53 0.59
N GLN A 74 20.20 0.05 1.08
CA GLN A 74 21.24 -0.56 0.25
C GLN A 74 20.83 -1.93 -0.30
N ALA A 75 20.03 -2.69 0.45
CA ALA A 75 19.46 -3.96 0.01
C ALA A 75 18.41 -3.80 -1.11
N GLY A 76 17.96 -2.57 -1.38
CA GLY A 76 17.01 -2.27 -2.44
C GLY A 76 15.60 -2.76 -2.14
N VAL A 77 15.20 -2.76 -0.87
CA VAL A 77 13.82 -3.13 -0.48
C VAL A 77 12.81 -2.11 -1.01
N ASP A 78 11.58 -2.56 -1.26
CA ASP A 78 10.53 -1.70 -1.80
C ASP A 78 9.79 -0.87 -0.75
N PHE A 79 9.81 -1.33 0.50
CA PHE A 79 9.06 -0.76 1.61
C PHE A 79 9.90 -0.83 2.88
N VAL A 80 9.93 0.26 3.66
CA VAL A 80 10.52 0.28 4.99
C VAL A 80 9.45 0.81 5.95
N SER A 81 9.08 0.02 6.95
CA SER A 81 8.07 0.42 7.93
C SER A 81 8.71 0.99 9.20
N LEU A 82 8.17 2.11 9.69
CA LEU A 82 8.56 2.70 10.96
C LEU A 82 7.56 2.32 12.04
N SER A 83 8.05 1.73 13.13
CA SER A 83 7.26 1.40 14.33
C SER A 83 7.09 2.62 15.24
N PHE A 84 6.09 2.58 16.12
CA PHE A 84 5.83 3.58 17.15
C PHE A 84 5.74 5.03 16.66
N VAL A 85 5.30 5.22 15.42
CA VAL A 85 5.07 6.54 14.83
C VAL A 85 4.06 7.29 15.69
N ARG A 86 4.32 8.57 15.95
CA ARG A 86 3.44 9.50 16.68
C ARG A 86 3.28 10.82 15.94
N THR A 87 4.27 11.24 15.15
CA THR A 87 4.24 12.51 14.43
C THR A 87 4.64 12.35 12.96
N PRO A 88 4.22 13.25 12.06
CA PRO A 88 4.60 13.19 10.65
C PRO A 88 6.11 13.39 10.43
N GLU A 89 6.79 14.13 11.31
CA GLU A 89 8.22 14.41 11.21
C GLU A 89 9.06 13.13 11.28
N GLU A 90 8.67 12.15 12.11
CA GLU A 90 9.36 10.86 12.22
C GLU A 90 9.34 10.10 10.88
N ILE A 91 8.26 10.21 10.11
CA ILE A 91 8.15 9.62 8.77
C ILE A 91 8.93 10.41 7.73
N GLU A 92 8.93 11.73 7.79
CA GLU A 92 9.74 12.55 6.89
C GLU A 92 11.24 12.34 7.12
N GLN A 93 11.68 12.12 8.37
CA GLN A 93 13.05 11.73 8.69
C GLN A 93 13.44 10.40 8.03
N LEU A 94 12.60 9.36 8.14
CA LEU A 94 12.85 8.09 7.45
C LEU A 94 12.90 8.28 5.93
N LYS A 95 12.00 9.08 5.35
CA LYS A 95 12.01 9.33 3.90
C LYS A 95 13.27 10.06 3.44
N ALA A 96 13.73 11.06 4.20
CA ALA A 96 14.96 11.78 3.90
C ALA A 96 16.16 10.82 3.93
N LEU A 97 16.26 9.99 4.97
CA LEU A 97 17.31 8.98 5.09
C LEU A 97 17.35 8.02 3.88
N LEU A 98 16.19 7.47 3.51
CA LEU A 98 16.09 6.55 2.37
C LEU A 98 16.49 7.25 1.06
N LEU A 99 16.09 8.51 0.89
CA LEU A 99 16.43 9.31 -0.29
C LEU A 99 17.93 9.61 -0.38
N ASP A 100 18.57 9.94 0.74
CA ASP A 100 20.00 10.25 0.81
C ASP A 100 20.86 9.03 0.43
N GLU A 101 20.39 7.82 0.76
CA GLU A 101 21.00 6.55 0.34
C GLU A 101 20.60 6.13 -1.09
N GLY A 102 19.87 6.97 -1.84
CA GLY A 102 19.41 6.69 -3.20
C GLY A 102 18.34 5.61 -3.30
N SER A 103 17.71 5.22 -2.19
CA SER A 103 16.63 4.25 -2.17
C SER A 103 15.31 4.88 -2.64
N SER A 104 14.50 4.06 -3.30
CA SER A 104 13.14 4.43 -3.72
C SER A 104 12.06 3.71 -2.90
N ALA A 105 12.44 3.14 -1.76
CA ALA A 105 11.53 2.47 -0.84
C ALA A 105 10.43 3.43 -0.35
N LEU A 106 9.22 2.92 -0.18
CA LEU A 106 8.14 3.67 0.44
C LEU A 106 8.22 3.53 1.96
N ALA A 107 8.25 4.65 2.67
CA ALA A 107 8.10 4.68 4.12
C ALA A 107 6.66 4.33 4.52
N ILE A 108 6.47 3.27 5.30
CA ILE A 108 5.18 2.80 5.81
C ILE A 108 5.05 3.17 7.29
N ALA A 109 4.07 4.00 7.65
CA ALA A 109 3.82 4.32 9.05
C ALA A 109 3.01 3.20 9.72
N LYS A 110 3.54 2.61 10.81
CA LYS A 110 2.77 1.68 11.65
C LYS A 110 2.00 2.49 12.68
N ILE A 111 0.67 2.43 12.61
CA ILE A 111 -0.23 3.10 13.56
C ILE A 111 -0.41 2.17 14.75
N GLU A 112 0.40 2.41 15.78
CA GLU A 112 0.51 1.59 16.99
C GLU A 112 0.17 2.38 18.25
N LYS A 113 0.23 3.71 18.17
CA LYS A 113 0.10 4.63 19.31
C LYS A 113 -1.18 5.46 19.20
N ALA A 114 -1.80 5.77 20.33
CA ALA A 114 -2.99 6.63 20.37
C ALA A 114 -2.71 8.01 19.75
N GLU A 115 -1.51 8.56 19.99
CA GLU A 115 -1.06 9.84 19.43
C GLU A 115 -1.00 9.83 17.89
N ALA A 116 -0.71 8.67 17.27
CA ALA A 116 -0.79 8.55 15.82
C ALA A 116 -2.22 8.57 15.29
N VAL A 117 -3.19 8.11 16.08
CA VAL A 117 -4.62 8.21 15.72
C VAL A 117 -5.10 9.66 15.83
N GLU A 118 -4.57 10.42 16.79
CA GLU A 118 -4.80 11.87 16.92
C GLU A 118 -4.20 12.64 15.72
N ASN A 119 -2.95 12.33 15.36
CA ASN A 119 -2.20 12.95 14.24
C ASN A 119 -2.42 12.28 12.88
N LEU A 120 -3.43 11.41 12.77
CA LEU A 120 -3.60 10.47 11.66
C LEU A 120 -3.52 11.11 10.27
N GLU A 121 -4.20 12.23 10.08
CA GLU A 121 -4.23 12.92 8.79
C GLU A 121 -2.84 13.39 8.35
N ALA A 122 -2.08 14.01 9.24
CA ALA A 122 -0.75 14.50 8.93
C ALA A 122 0.22 13.34 8.64
N ILE A 123 0.17 12.27 9.44
CA ILE A 123 0.97 11.05 9.25
C ILE A 123 0.66 10.40 7.90
N VAL A 124 -0.62 10.21 7.57
CA VAL A 124 -1.04 9.62 6.29
C VAL A 124 -0.54 10.47 5.11
N ARG A 125 -0.61 11.81 5.21
CA ARG A 125 -0.11 12.70 4.15
C ARG A 125 1.41 12.59 3.98
N ALA A 126 2.18 12.47 5.05
CA ALA A 126 3.63 12.31 5.02
C ALA A 126 4.08 10.95 4.47
N SER A 127 3.30 9.89 4.73
CA SER A 127 3.68 8.49 4.50
C SER A 127 3.61 8.03 3.04
N GLY A 128 4.43 7.04 2.68
CA GLY A 128 4.32 6.29 1.43
C GLY A 128 3.16 5.28 1.45
N GLY A 129 2.78 4.83 2.64
CA GLY A 129 1.64 3.95 2.96
C GLY A 129 1.49 3.82 4.47
N VAL A 130 0.46 3.11 4.93
CA VAL A 130 0.15 2.97 6.35
C VAL A 130 -0.11 1.51 6.70
N MET A 131 0.24 1.11 7.92
CA MET A 131 -0.10 -0.19 8.48
C MET A 131 -0.94 0.01 9.75
N VAL A 132 -2.13 -0.61 9.79
CA VAL A 132 -2.95 -0.72 11.00
C VAL A 132 -2.38 -1.89 11.81
N ALA A 133 -1.56 -1.61 12.82
CA ALA A 133 -0.91 -2.61 13.65
C ALA A 133 -1.77 -2.89 14.89
N ARG A 134 -2.71 -3.83 14.73
CA ARG A 134 -3.83 -4.04 15.67
C ARG A 134 -3.41 -4.62 17.02
N GLY A 135 -2.35 -5.43 17.05
CA GLY A 135 -1.77 -5.96 18.29
C GLY A 135 -1.35 -4.83 19.22
N ASP A 136 -0.40 -4.00 18.79
CA ASP A 136 0.09 -2.88 19.60
C ASP A 136 -0.98 -1.82 19.83
N LEU A 137 -1.71 -1.43 18.79
CA LEU A 137 -2.73 -0.39 18.91
C LEU A 137 -3.87 -0.81 19.84
N GLY A 138 -4.31 -2.07 19.78
CA GLY A 138 -5.37 -2.61 20.65
C GLY A 138 -4.99 -2.67 22.13
N VAL A 139 -3.71 -2.52 22.45
CA VAL A 139 -3.21 -2.38 23.82
C VAL A 139 -3.24 -0.92 24.29
N GLU A 140 -3.09 0.03 23.35
CA GLU A 140 -3.06 1.47 23.60
C GLU A 140 -4.44 2.13 23.67
N ILE A 141 -5.42 1.63 22.92
CA ILE A 141 -6.81 2.13 22.91
C ILE A 141 -7.77 1.10 23.53
N ASP A 142 -9.03 1.49 23.75
CA ASP A 142 -10.06 0.52 24.11
C ASP A 142 -10.27 -0.47 22.97
N VAL A 143 -10.25 -1.77 23.26
CA VAL A 143 -10.47 -2.84 22.28
C VAL A 143 -11.80 -2.69 21.53
N ALA A 144 -12.82 -2.11 22.17
CA ALA A 144 -14.11 -1.81 21.54
C ALA A 144 -14.02 -0.70 20.48
N GLU A 145 -13.04 0.20 20.59
CA GLU A 145 -12.78 1.26 19.62
C GLU A 145 -11.97 0.78 18.41
N MET A 146 -11.27 -0.36 18.53
CA MET A 146 -10.37 -0.86 17.49
C MET A 146 -11.05 -1.00 16.11
N PRO A 147 -12.27 -1.58 15.97
CA PRO A 147 -12.94 -1.63 14.68
C PRO A 147 -13.27 -0.25 14.09
N VAL A 148 -13.57 0.74 14.94
CA VAL A 148 -13.88 2.11 14.52
C VAL A 148 -12.62 2.82 14.04
N VAL A 149 -11.53 2.71 14.80
CA VAL A 149 -10.23 3.31 14.47
C VAL A 149 -9.63 2.70 13.20
N GLN A 150 -9.71 1.38 13.02
CA GLN A 150 -9.28 0.72 11.77
C GLN A 150 -9.98 1.33 10.54
N LYS A 151 -11.32 1.44 10.59
CA LYS A 151 -12.10 2.03 9.50
C LYS A 151 -11.69 3.48 9.23
N ARG A 152 -11.49 4.27 10.28
CA ARG A 152 -11.01 5.66 10.18
C ARG A 152 -9.63 5.74 9.50
N ILE A 153 -8.69 4.87 9.87
CA ILE A 153 -7.35 4.82 9.25
C ILE A 153 -7.46 4.48 7.77
N ILE A 154 -8.22 3.44 7.44
CA ILE A 154 -8.40 2.98 6.05
C ILE A 154 -9.05 4.08 5.19
N GLN A 155 -10.11 4.73 5.69
CA GLN A 155 -10.78 5.84 5.00
C GLN A 155 -9.84 7.03 4.79
N MET A 156 -9.00 7.36 5.78
CA MET A 156 -8.00 8.42 5.63
C MET A 156 -6.98 8.09 4.53
N CYS A 157 -6.54 6.83 4.47
CA CYS A 157 -5.63 6.35 3.42
C CYS A 157 -6.28 6.38 2.04
N GLN A 158 -7.57 6.04 1.94
CA GLN A 158 -8.33 6.17 0.69
C GLN A 158 -8.44 7.63 0.25
N LYS A 159 -8.79 8.53 1.17
CA LYS A 159 -8.87 9.98 0.93
C LYS A 159 -7.58 10.54 0.33
N TYR A 160 -6.43 10.14 0.87
CA TYR A 160 -5.10 10.63 0.46
C TYR A 160 -4.33 9.72 -0.50
N ILE A 161 -5.00 8.74 -1.11
CA ILE A 161 -4.41 7.84 -2.10
C ILE A 161 -3.14 7.12 -1.57
N ARG A 162 -3.18 6.71 -0.30
CA ARG A 162 -2.12 5.93 0.35
C ARG A 162 -2.51 4.45 0.44
N PRO A 163 -1.62 3.50 0.11
CA PRO A 163 -1.87 2.09 0.38
C PRO A 163 -1.96 1.87 1.89
N VAL A 164 -2.86 1.00 2.31
CA VAL A 164 -3.07 0.63 3.71
C VAL A 164 -3.06 -0.88 3.88
N ILE A 165 -2.26 -1.33 4.84
CA ILE A 165 -2.09 -2.72 5.25
C ILE A 165 -2.82 -2.91 6.57
N VAL A 166 -3.67 -3.93 6.69
CA VAL A 166 -4.21 -4.36 7.99
C VAL A 166 -3.35 -5.51 8.49
N ALA A 167 -2.80 -5.38 9.69
CA ALA A 167 -1.75 -6.26 10.20
C ALA A 167 -2.08 -6.85 11.57
N THR A 168 -1.43 -7.98 11.86
CA THR A 168 -1.50 -8.78 13.09
C THR A 168 -2.87 -9.40 13.37
N GLN A 169 -2.91 -10.55 14.04
CA GLN A 169 -4.14 -11.23 14.46
C GLN A 169 -5.15 -11.48 13.33
N MET A 170 -4.70 -11.65 12.09
CA MET A 170 -5.62 -11.89 10.97
C MET A 170 -6.11 -13.33 10.97
N LEU A 171 -5.19 -14.30 11.04
CA LEU A 171 -5.47 -15.74 11.05
C LEU A 171 -4.64 -16.45 12.14
N GLU A 172 -4.47 -15.81 13.29
CA GLU A 172 -3.55 -16.19 14.38
C GLU A 172 -3.61 -17.68 14.75
N SER A 173 -4.82 -18.25 14.89
CA SER A 173 -5.02 -19.65 15.24
C SER A 173 -4.38 -20.62 14.24
N MET A 174 -4.14 -20.18 13.01
CA MET A 174 -3.52 -20.99 11.97
C MET A 174 -2.02 -21.21 12.16
N GLN A 175 -1.38 -20.60 13.16
CA GLN A 175 -0.04 -21.01 13.59
C GLN A 175 0.00 -22.48 14.01
N HIS A 176 -1.07 -22.97 14.65
CA HIS A 176 -1.18 -24.34 15.18
C HIS A 176 -2.38 -25.11 14.64
N SER A 177 -3.14 -24.53 13.70
CA SER A 177 -4.35 -25.14 13.12
C SER A 177 -4.37 -25.00 11.60
N LYS A 178 -4.82 -26.05 10.90
CA LYS A 178 -5.04 -25.98 9.44
C LYS A 178 -6.26 -25.15 9.03
N ARG A 179 -7.06 -24.69 9.98
CA ARG A 179 -8.28 -23.90 9.73
C ARG A 179 -8.37 -22.74 10.71
N PRO A 180 -8.82 -21.57 10.24
CA PRO A 180 -9.05 -20.44 11.12
C PRO A 180 -10.36 -20.62 11.88
N THR A 181 -10.53 -19.82 12.91
CA THR A 181 -11.82 -19.62 13.55
C THR A 181 -12.78 -18.86 12.62
N ARG A 182 -14.08 -18.94 12.91
CA ARG A 182 -15.09 -18.13 12.18
C ARG A 182 -14.91 -16.63 12.42
N ALA A 183 -14.41 -16.24 13.60
CA ALA A 183 -14.15 -14.86 13.95
C ALA A 183 -13.03 -14.28 13.07
N GLU A 184 -11.89 -14.97 12.97
CA GLU A 184 -10.76 -14.59 12.11
C GLU A 184 -11.15 -14.50 10.63
N ALA A 185 -11.90 -15.47 10.12
CA ALA A 185 -12.38 -15.42 8.74
C ALA A 185 -13.29 -14.20 8.48
N THR A 186 -14.14 -13.84 9.46
CA THR A 186 -15.01 -12.67 9.39
C THR A 186 -14.21 -11.38 9.50
N ASP A 187 -13.17 -11.36 10.33
CA ASP A 187 -12.29 -10.21 10.53
C ASP A 187 -11.49 -9.87 9.26
N VAL A 188 -10.87 -10.87 8.62
CA VAL A 188 -10.25 -10.71 7.30
C VAL A 188 -11.26 -10.17 6.28
N ALA A 189 -12.48 -10.73 6.24
CA ALA A 189 -13.50 -10.24 5.33
C ALA A 189 -13.89 -8.78 5.60
N ASN A 190 -13.99 -8.37 6.86
CA ASN A 190 -14.29 -6.99 7.23
C ASN A 190 -13.16 -6.02 6.85
N ALA A 191 -11.89 -6.40 6.99
CA ALA A 191 -10.77 -5.60 6.50
C ALA A 191 -10.87 -5.34 4.97
N VAL A 192 -11.32 -6.35 4.21
CA VAL A 192 -11.60 -6.21 2.77
C VAL A 192 -12.80 -5.28 2.51
N TYR A 193 -13.90 -5.45 3.25
CA TYR A 193 -15.07 -4.56 3.14
C TYR A 193 -14.74 -3.10 3.46
N ASP A 194 -13.83 -2.88 4.40
CA ASP A 194 -13.35 -1.55 4.77
C ASP A 194 -12.47 -0.92 3.68
N GLY A 195 -11.95 -1.74 2.77
CA GLY A 195 -11.14 -1.33 1.65
C GLY A 195 -9.65 -1.25 1.98
N ALA A 196 -9.15 -2.20 2.79
CA ALA A 196 -7.72 -2.46 2.89
C ALA A 196 -7.10 -2.76 1.52
N ASP A 197 -5.83 -2.41 1.30
CA ASP A 197 -5.11 -2.83 0.08
C ASP A 197 -4.43 -4.19 0.25
N ALA A 198 -3.98 -4.49 1.48
CA ALA A 198 -3.41 -5.77 1.84
C ALA A 198 -3.78 -6.17 3.28
N CYS A 199 -3.81 -7.47 3.51
CA CYS A 199 -3.84 -8.08 4.85
C CYS A 199 -2.50 -8.78 5.08
N MET A 200 -1.93 -8.64 6.28
CA MET A 200 -0.61 -9.15 6.61
C MET A 200 -0.71 -10.38 7.52
N LEU A 201 0.09 -11.40 7.21
CA LEU A 201 0.37 -12.54 8.09
C LEU A 201 1.72 -12.30 8.77
N SER A 202 1.83 -12.66 10.04
CA SER A 202 3.00 -12.45 10.89
C SER A 202 3.55 -13.79 11.36
N GLY A 203 3.21 -14.23 12.58
CA GLY A 203 3.64 -15.50 13.13
C GLY A 203 3.15 -16.69 12.30
N GLU A 204 1.98 -16.55 11.66
CA GLU A 204 1.35 -17.61 10.86
C GLU A 204 2.26 -18.14 9.74
N THR A 205 3.06 -17.27 9.12
CA THR A 205 4.00 -17.65 8.06
C THR A 205 5.45 -17.71 8.52
N ALA A 206 5.83 -16.92 9.53
CA ALA A 206 7.22 -16.83 9.97
C ALA A 206 7.65 -18.03 10.83
N VAL A 207 6.76 -18.51 11.70
CA VAL A 207 7.05 -19.58 12.67
C VAL A 207 5.94 -20.64 12.78
N GLY A 208 4.81 -20.42 12.12
CA GLY A 208 3.66 -21.32 12.14
C GLY A 208 3.89 -22.65 11.43
N GLU A 209 3.08 -23.64 11.78
CA GLU A 209 3.17 -25.02 11.25
C GLU A 209 2.61 -25.16 9.82
N TYR A 210 1.77 -24.21 9.37
CA TYR A 210 1.02 -24.30 8.11
C TYR A 210 1.15 -23.04 7.23
N PRO A 211 2.38 -22.60 6.89
CA PRO A 211 2.63 -21.30 6.24
C PRO A 211 2.02 -21.19 4.83
N CYS A 212 1.95 -22.28 4.07
CA CYS A 212 1.33 -22.28 2.75
C CYS A 212 -0.20 -22.24 2.85
N GLU A 213 -0.78 -23.04 3.74
CA GLU A 213 -2.22 -23.16 3.92
C GLU A 213 -2.85 -21.88 4.45
N VAL A 214 -2.14 -21.13 5.31
CA VAL A 214 -2.64 -19.85 5.81
C VAL A 214 -2.69 -18.78 4.71
N VAL A 215 -1.72 -18.77 3.78
CA VAL A 215 -1.74 -17.87 2.61
C VAL A 215 -2.90 -18.24 1.68
N ASP A 216 -3.11 -19.54 1.41
CA ASP A 216 -4.22 -20.02 0.59
C ASP A 216 -5.59 -19.72 1.24
N MET A 217 -5.68 -19.82 2.57
CA MET A 217 -6.88 -19.48 3.33
C MET A 217 -7.18 -17.98 3.26
N MET A 218 -6.19 -17.12 3.53
CA MET A 218 -6.29 -15.67 3.41
C MET A 218 -6.78 -15.29 2.01
N ARG A 219 -6.16 -15.87 0.97
CA ARG A 219 -6.58 -15.70 -0.43
C ARG A 219 -8.05 -16.10 -0.61
N ARG A 220 -8.46 -17.27 -0.15
CA ARG A 220 -9.83 -17.77 -0.33
C ARG A 220 -10.87 -16.85 0.31
N ILE A 221 -10.61 -16.32 1.51
CA ILE A 221 -11.50 -15.37 2.17
C ILE A 221 -11.60 -14.09 1.35
N ILE A 222 -10.48 -13.48 0.99
CA ILE A 222 -10.44 -12.23 0.21
C ILE A 222 -11.20 -12.39 -1.11
N TYR A 223 -10.94 -13.44 -1.89
CA TYR A 223 -11.62 -13.69 -3.15
C TYR A 223 -13.14 -13.87 -3.00
N SER A 224 -13.58 -14.56 -1.94
CA SER A 224 -15.00 -14.75 -1.64
C SER A 224 -15.68 -13.42 -1.33
N THR A 225 -15.03 -12.58 -0.52
CA THR A 225 -15.54 -11.25 -0.13
C THR A 225 -15.58 -10.29 -1.32
N GLU A 226 -14.51 -10.21 -2.12
CA GLU A 226 -14.46 -9.35 -3.30
C GLU A 226 -15.48 -9.75 -4.36
N LYS A 227 -15.81 -11.05 -4.49
CA LYS A 227 -16.89 -11.51 -5.38
C LYS A 227 -18.24 -10.90 -4.99
N ALA A 228 -18.53 -10.79 -3.70
CA ALA A 228 -19.76 -10.14 -3.23
C ALA A 228 -19.75 -8.62 -3.51
N LEU A 229 -18.59 -7.98 -3.42
CA LEU A 229 -18.43 -6.54 -3.66
C LEU A 229 -18.54 -6.13 -5.14
N ARG A 230 -18.29 -7.02 -6.10
CA ARG A 230 -18.41 -6.71 -7.54
C ARG A 230 -19.78 -6.19 -7.96
N HIS A 231 -20.82 -6.61 -7.24
CA HIS A 231 -22.20 -6.21 -7.52
C HIS A 231 -22.69 -5.08 -6.61
N ALA A 232 -21.85 -4.61 -5.69
CA ALA A 232 -22.18 -3.46 -4.87
C ALA A 232 -22.23 -2.19 -5.75
N PRO A 233 -23.18 -1.27 -5.50
CA PRO A 233 -23.17 0.02 -6.18
C PRO A 233 -21.84 0.72 -5.91
N PRO A 234 -21.30 1.48 -6.88
CA PRO A 234 -20.12 2.30 -6.65
C PRO A 234 -20.35 3.15 -5.41
N GLN A 235 -19.50 3.01 -4.39
CA GLN A 235 -19.57 3.93 -3.26
C GLN A 235 -19.35 5.35 -3.79
N ALA A 236 -20.18 6.28 -3.33
CA ALA A 236 -20.02 7.70 -3.60
C ALA A 236 -18.72 8.16 -2.93
N SER A 237 -17.60 8.05 -3.65
CA SER A 237 -16.33 8.57 -3.16
C SER A 237 -16.38 10.09 -3.26
N SER A 238 -16.20 10.79 -2.14
CA SER A 238 -15.73 12.17 -2.19
C SER A 238 -14.48 12.22 -3.08
N ALA A 239 -14.35 13.24 -3.93
CA ALA A 239 -13.16 13.39 -4.78
C ALA A 239 -11.90 13.24 -3.90
N PRO A 240 -11.05 12.22 -4.13
CA PRO A 240 -9.90 11.99 -3.29
C PRO A 240 -8.99 13.23 -3.35
N ASP A 241 -8.47 13.66 -2.20
CA ASP A 241 -7.38 14.61 -2.19
C ASP A 241 -6.15 13.82 -2.65
N ALA A 242 -5.87 13.92 -3.94
CA ALA A 242 -4.78 13.23 -4.60
C ALA A 242 -3.43 13.85 -4.23
N ALA A 243 -3.17 14.05 -2.93
CA ALA A 243 -1.95 14.58 -2.39
C ALA A 243 -0.75 13.78 -2.93
N GLY A 244 0.17 14.48 -3.60
CA GLY A 244 1.32 13.87 -4.26
C GLY A 244 1.04 13.23 -5.63
N VAL A 245 -0.15 13.41 -6.21
CA VAL A 245 -0.48 13.05 -7.59
C VAL A 245 -0.91 14.31 -8.35
N HIS A 246 -0.44 14.44 -9.60
CA HIS A 246 -0.82 15.58 -10.43
C HIS A 246 -2.34 15.60 -10.69
N PRO A 247 -3.05 16.74 -10.55
CA PRO A 247 -4.51 16.81 -10.72
C PRO A 247 -5.01 16.28 -12.07
N ILE A 248 -4.28 16.54 -13.15
CA ILE A 248 -4.57 15.98 -14.48
C ILE A 248 -4.56 14.44 -14.45
N THR A 249 -3.59 13.81 -13.79
CA THR A 249 -3.53 12.34 -13.68
C THR A 249 -4.76 11.81 -12.97
N ALA A 250 -5.17 12.45 -11.88
CA ALA A 250 -6.37 12.06 -11.14
C ALA A 250 -7.64 12.19 -12.01
N ALA A 251 -7.81 13.31 -12.72
CA ALA A 251 -8.95 13.54 -13.60
C ALA A 251 -9.01 12.55 -14.78
N VAL A 252 -7.87 12.26 -15.41
CA VAL A 252 -7.78 11.28 -16.51
C VAL A 252 -8.14 9.88 -16.02
N VAL A 253 -7.67 9.48 -14.84
CA VAL A 253 -8.00 8.18 -14.25
C VAL A 253 -9.50 8.07 -13.93
N ASP A 254 -10.10 9.09 -13.33
CA ASP A 254 -11.55 9.12 -13.07
C ASP A 254 -12.35 8.96 -14.38
N GLY A 255 -12.01 9.73 -15.42
CA GLY A 255 -12.62 9.58 -16.74
C GLY A 255 -12.44 8.18 -17.34
N ALA A 256 -11.23 7.63 -17.28
CA ALA A 256 -10.93 6.30 -17.80
C ALA A 256 -11.71 5.20 -17.08
N VAL A 257 -11.83 5.27 -15.75
CA VAL A 257 -12.63 4.30 -14.96
C VAL A 257 -14.11 4.41 -15.28
N ARG A 258 -14.66 5.63 -15.44
CA ARG A 258 -16.06 5.83 -15.85
C ARG A 258 -16.34 5.24 -17.23
N ILE A 259 -15.47 5.51 -18.20
CA ILE A 259 -15.57 4.96 -19.57
C ILE A 259 -15.48 3.44 -19.51
N ALA A 260 -14.52 2.88 -18.77
CA ALA A 260 -14.36 1.43 -18.63
C ALA A 260 -15.61 0.76 -18.04
N ARG A 261 -16.23 1.36 -17.02
CA ARG A 261 -17.50 0.86 -16.45
C ARG A 261 -18.65 0.92 -17.46
N GLN A 262 -18.81 2.06 -18.15
CA GLN A 262 -19.88 2.24 -19.15
C GLN A 262 -19.73 1.32 -20.36
N ALA A 263 -18.49 1.04 -20.75
CA ALA A 263 -18.17 0.15 -21.86
C ALA A 263 -18.15 -1.34 -21.47
N ASP A 264 -18.45 -1.67 -20.21
CA ASP A 264 -18.31 -3.04 -19.66
C ASP A 264 -16.94 -3.65 -19.97
N ALA A 265 -15.89 -2.84 -19.80
CA ALA A 265 -14.54 -3.24 -20.12
C ALA A 265 -14.09 -4.40 -19.21
N ARG A 266 -13.57 -5.47 -19.82
CA ARG A 266 -13.06 -6.64 -19.08
C ARG A 266 -11.79 -6.34 -18.29
N MET A 267 -11.05 -5.29 -18.67
CA MET A 267 -9.77 -4.94 -18.09
C MET A 267 -9.38 -3.49 -18.39
N LEU A 268 -8.68 -2.86 -17.45
CA LEU A 268 -7.99 -1.59 -17.66
C LEU A 268 -6.47 -1.79 -17.71
N VAL A 269 -5.80 -1.17 -18.68
CA VAL A 269 -4.34 -1.23 -18.80
C VAL A 269 -3.76 0.18 -18.67
N VAL A 270 -2.85 0.35 -17.71
CA VAL A 270 -2.21 1.64 -17.42
C VAL A 270 -0.70 1.55 -17.56
N ALA A 271 -0.11 2.40 -18.41
CA ALA A 271 1.32 2.61 -18.42
C ALA A 271 1.73 3.67 -17.39
N THR A 272 2.71 3.37 -16.53
CA THR A 272 3.17 4.28 -15.48
C THR A 272 4.65 4.10 -15.18
N VAL A 273 5.35 5.21 -14.96
CA VAL A 273 6.80 5.20 -14.63
C VAL A 273 7.02 5.10 -13.12
N SER A 274 6.27 5.89 -12.34
CA SER A 274 6.39 5.96 -10.88
C SER A 274 5.39 5.07 -10.13
N GLY A 275 4.40 4.50 -10.82
CA GLY A 275 3.29 3.77 -10.18
C GLY A 275 2.13 4.67 -9.75
N ALA A 276 2.28 6.00 -9.78
CA ALA A 276 1.28 6.93 -9.27
C ALA A 276 -0.10 6.76 -9.94
N THR A 277 -0.14 6.57 -11.25
CA THR A 277 -1.40 6.35 -11.99
C THR A 277 -2.09 5.05 -11.57
N ALA A 278 -1.32 3.97 -11.41
CA ALA A 278 -1.85 2.69 -10.94
C ALA A 278 -2.37 2.80 -9.49
N ARG A 279 -1.70 3.59 -8.65
CA ARG A 279 -2.16 3.86 -7.28
C ARG A 279 -3.50 4.61 -7.26
N VAL A 280 -3.72 5.60 -8.14
CA VAL A 280 -5.03 6.26 -8.25
C VAL A 280 -6.10 5.27 -8.70
N ILE A 281 -5.82 4.45 -9.72
CA ILE A 281 -6.74 3.41 -10.21
C ILE A 281 -7.14 2.45 -9.08
N SER A 282 -6.15 2.00 -8.30
CA SER A 282 -6.37 1.13 -7.14
C SER A 282 -7.38 1.70 -6.14
N LYS A 283 -7.34 3.01 -5.90
CA LYS A 283 -8.27 3.69 -4.97
C LYS A 283 -9.66 3.95 -5.52
N GLN A 284 -9.85 3.89 -6.84
CA GLN A 284 -11.19 3.96 -7.44
C GLN A 284 -12.04 2.73 -7.15
N ARG A 285 -11.43 1.64 -6.63
CA ARG A 285 -12.10 0.39 -6.25
C ARG A 285 -13.12 -0.02 -7.30
N ALA A 286 -12.65 -0.11 -8.54
CA ALA A 286 -13.53 -0.27 -9.69
C ALA A 286 -13.97 -1.72 -9.94
N TYR A 287 -13.40 -2.68 -9.19
CA TYR A 287 -13.72 -4.11 -9.18
C TYR A 287 -13.67 -4.80 -10.56
N PHE A 288 -12.95 -4.21 -11.52
CA PHE A 288 -12.49 -4.89 -12.74
C PHE A 288 -10.96 -5.05 -12.71
N PRO A 289 -10.42 -6.11 -13.34
CA PRO A 289 -8.97 -6.34 -13.43
C PRO A 289 -8.21 -5.14 -14.00
N SER A 290 -7.11 -4.75 -13.36
CA SER A 290 -6.26 -3.66 -13.82
C SER A 290 -4.81 -4.11 -13.94
N ILE A 291 -4.17 -3.85 -15.09
CA ILE A 291 -2.74 -4.16 -15.32
C ILE A 291 -1.94 -2.86 -15.26
N GLY A 292 -0.96 -2.81 -14.36
CA GLY A 292 0.00 -1.73 -14.23
C GLY A 292 1.29 -2.05 -14.99
N ILE A 293 1.56 -1.33 -16.06
CA ILE A 293 2.73 -1.56 -16.91
C ILE A 293 3.83 -0.54 -16.60
N SER A 294 5.04 -1.02 -16.35
CA SER A 294 6.23 -0.19 -16.09
C SER A 294 7.49 -0.83 -16.69
N THR A 295 8.50 0.00 -16.98
CA THR A 295 9.86 -0.44 -17.35
C THR A 295 10.82 -0.45 -16.15
N SER A 296 10.36 -0.05 -14.97
CA SER A 296 11.12 -0.02 -13.71
C SER A 296 10.65 -1.16 -12.80
N ASP A 297 11.58 -2.05 -12.45
CA ASP A 297 11.31 -3.20 -11.57
C ASP A 297 10.88 -2.74 -10.17
N ALA A 298 11.54 -1.73 -9.60
CA ALA A 298 11.13 -1.14 -8.32
C ALA A 298 9.70 -0.59 -8.36
N THR A 299 9.28 0.00 -9.48
CA THR A 299 7.88 0.42 -9.64
C THR A 299 6.92 -0.77 -9.74
N LEU A 300 7.30 -1.85 -10.44
CA LEU A 300 6.49 -3.06 -10.52
C LEU A 300 6.32 -3.72 -9.15
N GLN A 301 7.41 -3.83 -8.39
CA GLN A 301 7.41 -4.40 -7.04
C GLN A 301 6.53 -3.57 -6.10
N ARG A 302 6.69 -2.24 -6.06
CA ARG A 302 5.80 -1.35 -5.29
C ARG A 302 4.33 -1.47 -5.66
N MET A 303 4.02 -1.62 -6.96
CA MET A 303 2.63 -1.79 -7.42
C MET A 303 1.98 -3.08 -6.91
N SER A 304 2.76 -4.08 -6.46
CA SER A 304 2.21 -5.31 -5.88
C SER A 304 1.42 -5.06 -4.59
N LEU A 305 1.63 -3.93 -3.92
CA LEU A 305 0.85 -3.51 -2.74
C LEU A 305 -0.44 -2.78 -3.13
N TYR A 306 -0.61 -2.36 -4.39
CA TYR A 306 -1.77 -1.58 -4.79
C TYR A 306 -2.94 -2.52 -5.09
N TRP A 307 -4.04 -2.35 -4.36
CA TRP A 307 -5.24 -3.16 -4.55
C TRP A 307 -5.68 -3.25 -6.01
N GLY A 308 -5.96 -4.46 -6.48
CA GLY A 308 -6.50 -4.73 -7.82
C GLY A 308 -5.54 -4.48 -8.98
N ILE A 309 -4.28 -4.09 -8.71
CA ILE A 309 -3.26 -3.88 -9.74
C ILE A 309 -2.41 -5.14 -9.90
N ILE A 310 -2.32 -5.64 -11.13
CA ILE A 310 -1.40 -6.69 -11.53
C ILE A 310 -0.21 -6.02 -12.22
N PRO A 311 0.98 -5.94 -11.60
CA PRO A 311 2.15 -5.35 -12.23
C PRO A 311 2.65 -6.23 -13.39
N CYS A 312 2.97 -5.61 -14.53
CA CYS A 312 3.50 -6.30 -15.71
C CYS A 312 4.68 -5.51 -16.29
N ALA A 313 5.83 -6.16 -16.46
CA ALA A 313 6.98 -5.55 -17.09
C ALA A 313 6.72 -5.26 -18.57
N MET A 314 7.10 -4.07 -19.04
CA MET A 314 7.19 -3.78 -20.48
C MET A 314 8.62 -4.01 -20.96
N TRP A 315 8.81 -4.90 -21.93
CA TRP A 315 10.10 -5.01 -22.59
C TRP A 315 10.31 -3.79 -23.49
N SER A 316 11.39 -3.04 -23.26
CA SER A 316 11.75 -1.92 -24.14
C SER A 316 12.08 -2.45 -25.54
N LEU A 317 11.37 -1.97 -26.55
CA LEU A 317 11.67 -2.22 -27.97
C LEU A 317 13.01 -1.63 -28.41
N ALA A 318 13.69 -0.82 -27.59
CA ALA A 318 14.99 -0.25 -27.92
C ALA A 318 16.11 -1.31 -27.99
N THR A 319 15.97 -2.44 -27.28
CA THR A 319 16.97 -3.51 -27.28
C THR A 319 16.95 -4.34 -28.57
N ALA A 320 15.85 -4.30 -29.34
CA ALA A 320 15.75 -4.98 -30.63
C ALA A 320 16.50 -4.26 -31.77
N ARG A 321 16.79 -2.96 -31.63
CA ARG A 321 17.47 -2.17 -32.68
C ARG A 321 19.01 -2.23 -32.64
N LYS A 322 19.62 -2.76 -31.58
CA LYS A 322 21.08 -2.92 -31.48
C LYS A 322 21.62 -4.25 -32.02
N CYS A 323 20.76 -5.17 -32.46
CA CYS A 323 21.17 -6.44 -33.07
C CYS A 323 21.03 -6.43 -34.61
N GLY A 324 21.03 -5.24 -35.22
CA GLY A 324 20.75 -5.05 -36.65
C GLY A 324 21.94 -4.62 -37.53
N SER A 325 23.17 -4.62 -37.02
CA SER A 325 24.34 -4.30 -37.86
C SER A 325 25.64 -4.80 -37.21
N THR A 326 26.03 -6.05 -37.49
CA THR A 326 27.39 -6.46 -37.90
C THR A 326 27.55 -7.98 -37.84
N SER A 327 28.16 -8.51 -38.90
CA SER A 327 28.78 -9.84 -39.03
C SER A 327 27.90 -11.06 -39.28
N THR A 328 28.19 -11.64 -40.45
CA THR A 328 27.87 -12.97 -40.95
C THR A 328 28.50 -14.06 -40.07
N ALA A 329 27.73 -14.57 -39.12
CA ALA A 329 27.93 -15.91 -38.54
C ALA A 329 26.56 -16.39 -38.05
N GLY A 330 26.11 -17.55 -38.54
CA GLY A 330 24.74 -18.03 -38.40
C GLY A 330 24.27 -18.12 -36.93
N PRO A 331 23.03 -17.69 -36.60
CA PRO A 331 22.56 -17.78 -35.24
C PRO A 331 21.98 -19.17 -34.99
N ARG A 332 22.59 -19.89 -34.05
CA ARG A 332 21.88 -20.88 -33.24
C ARG A 332 20.65 -20.20 -32.64
N LYS A 333 19.47 -20.68 -33.02
CA LYS A 333 18.20 -20.27 -32.41
C LYS A 333 18.25 -20.51 -30.89
N PRO A 334 18.03 -19.51 -30.03
CA PRO A 334 17.47 -19.75 -28.72
C PRO A 334 15.95 -19.88 -28.92
N VAL A 335 15.50 -21.11 -29.09
CA VAL A 335 14.10 -21.48 -28.88
C VAL A 335 13.90 -21.57 -27.36
N MET A 336 13.21 -20.59 -26.77
CA MET A 336 12.47 -20.59 -25.48
C MET A 336 12.45 -19.14 -24.93
N SER A 337 11.35 -18.44 -24.69
CA SER A 337 9.95 -18.65 -25.00
C SER A 337 9.28 -17.26 -25.15
N GLY A 338 8.80 -16.93 -26.35
CA GLY A 338 7.84 -15.84 -26.56
C GLY A 338 6.45 -16.15 -25.98
N ARG A 339 6.34 -17.16 -25.11
CA ARG A 339 5.10 -17.57 -24.47
C ARG A 339 4.70 -16.64 -23.33
N ALA A 340 5.60 -15.96 -22.61
CA ALA A 340 5.19 -15.20 -21.43
C ALA A 340 4.41 -13.91 -21.75
N ILE A 341 4.80 -13.15 -22.78
CA ILE A 341 4.09 -11.94 -23.24
C ILE A 341 2.89 -12.34 -24.09
N ALA A 342 3.05 -13.34 -24.96
CA ALA A 342 1.93 -13.87 -25.73
C ALA A 342 0.89 -14.54 -24.83
N SER A 343 1.24 -15.21 -23.72
CA SER A 343 0.27 -15.83 -22.80
C SER A 343 -0.41 -14.83 -21.90
N SER A 344 0.28 -13.77 -21.47
CA SER A 344 -0.32 -12.71 -20.65
C SER A 344 -1.19 -11.76 -21.47
N LEU A 345 -0.83 -11.48 -22.74
CA LEU A 345 -1.71 -10.77 -23.69
C LEU A 345 -2.73 -11.70 -24.39
N SER A 346 -2.48 -13.00 -24.57
CA SER A 346 -3.46 -13.93 -25.15
C SER A 346 -4.52 -14.38 -24.15
N LEU A 347 -4.20 -14.43 -22.84
CA LEU A 347 -5.25 -14.51 -21.82
C LEU A 347 -6.18 -13.30 -21.90
N ALA A 348 -5.64 -12.10 -22.16
CA ALA A 348 -6.41 -10.88 -22.33
C ALA A 348 -7.13 -10.78 -23.70
N ALA A 349 -6.56 -11.36 -24.78
CA ALA A 349 -7.11 -11.29 -26.13
C ALA A 349 -8.18 -12.35 -26.44
N ASN A 350 -8.25 -13.46 -25.69
CA ASN A 350 -9.30 -14.48 -25.87
C ASN A 350 -10.67 -14.08 -25.29
N TRP A 351 -10.83 -12.83 -24.86
CA TRP A 351 -11.97 -12.33 -24.10
C TRP A 351 -12.48 -11.05 -24.78
N SER A 352 -13.41 -11.18 -25.74
CA SER A 352 -14.07 -10.02 -26.39
C SER A 352 -15.01 -9.29 -25.42
N PRO A 353 -14.95 -7.96 -25.21
CA PRO A 353 -14.36 -6.92 -26.07
C PRO A 353 -13.03 -6.33 -25.56
N ALA A 354 -12.40 -5.51 -26.41
CA ALA A 354 -11.01 -5.10 -26.40
C ALA A 354 -10.54 -4.31 -25.14
N PRO A 355 -9.27 -4.49 -24.70
CA PRO A 355 -8.69 -3.72 -23.61
C PRO A 355 -8.50 -2.25 -23.99
N ILE A 356 -8.82 -1.33 -23.07
CA ILE A 356 -8.59 0.11 -23.22
C ILE A 356 -7.19 0.45 -22.67
N MET A 357 -6.31 1.03 -23.49
CA MET A 357 -4.93 1.39 -23.13
C MET A 357 -4.76 2.90 -23.01
N TRP A 358 -4.15 3.36 -21.91
CA TRP A 358 -3.85 4.78 -21.67
C TRP A 358 -2.37 4.99 -21.28
N SER A 359 -1.78 6.09 -21.77
CA SER A 359 -0.44 6.55 -21.35
C SER A 359 -0.52 7.95 -20.71
N SER A 360 0.28 8.18 -19.67
CA SER A 360 0.41 9.50 -19.06
C SER A 360 1.12 10.49 -20.00
N SER A 361 0.60 11.72 -20.12
CA SER A 361 1.15 12.75 -21.00
C SER A 361 2.63 13.02 -20.73
N THR A 362 3.50 12.65 -21.65
CA THR A 362 4.93 12.98 -21.61
C THR A 362 5.14 14.36 -22.24
N ARG A 363 5.59 15.35 -21.45
CA ARG A 363 6.12 16.61 -22.01
C ARG A 363 7.48 16.31 -22.64
N ARG A 364 7.57 16.30 -23.96
CA ARG A 364 8.84 16.56 -24.66
C ARG A 364 8.99 18.08 -24.78
N THR A 365 9.84 18.66 -23.96
CA THR A 365 10.36 20.03 -24.16
C THR A 365 11.25 20.04 -25.41
N LYS A 366 10.67 20.41 -26.56
CA LYS A 366 11.47 20.78 -27.73
C LYS A 366 11.99 22.21 -27.53
N ARG A 367 13.30 22.36 -27.45
CA ARG A 367 14.00 23.66 -27.60
C ARG A 367 13.54 24.32 -28.91
N ARG A 368 13.15 25.60 -28.83
CA ARG A 368 12.91 26.47 -30.00
C ARG A 368 14.23 26.75 -30.71
N LEU A 369 14.22 26.67 -32.04
CA LEU A 369 15.14 27.37 -32.93
C LEU A 369 14.29 28.24 -33.88
N PRO A 370 14.84 29.35 -34.41
CA PRO A 370 14.08 30.55 -34.73
C PRO A 370 13.38 30.53 -36.09
N GLU A 371 12.56 31.56 -36.24
CA GLU A 371 11.46 31.83 -37.17
C GLU A 371 11.73 31.65 -38.67
N GLY A 372 10.69 31.20 -39.37
CA GLY A 372 10.60 31.21 -40.84
C GLY A 372 9.16 31.04 -41.32
N ARG A 373 8.45 32.18 -41.45
CA ARG A 373 7.23 32.55 -42.23
C ARG A 373 6.01 31.59 -42.38
N PRO A 374 4.78 32.14 -42.45
CA PRO A 374 3.54 31.39 -42.31
C PRO A 374 3.02 30.86 -43.66
N HIS A 375 2.52 29.63 -43.67
CA HIS A 375 1.56 29.17 -44.67
C HIS A 375 0.25 28.80 -43.97
N CYS A 376 -0.76 29.62 -44.23
CA CYS A 376 -2.17 29.38 -43.90
C CYS A 376 -2.69 28.19 -44.69
N TYR A 377 -3.33 27.22 -44.03
CA TYR A 377 -4.43 26.45 -44.62
C TYR A 377 -5.47 26.13 -43.55
N GLY A 378 -6.71 26.49 -43.86
CA GLY A 378 -7.83 26.66 -42.95
C GLY A 378 -8.54 25.37 -42.51
N LEU A 379 -9.27 25.53 -41.41
CA LEU A 379 -10.27 24.62 -40.88
C LEU A 379 -11.53 24.64 -41.76
N GLY A 380 -12.20 23.49 -41.81
CA GLY A 380 -13.18 23.15 -42.83
C GLY A 380 -14.57 23.75 -42.68
N SER A 381 -15.41 23.43 -43.67
CA SER A 381 -16.84 23.22 -43.50
C SER A 381 -17.36 22.55 -44.77
N THR A 382 -17.85 21.31 -44.65
CA THR A 382 -18.67 20.67 -45.66
C THR A 382 -20.08 20.51 -45.08
N GLN A 383 -21.01 21.30 -45.60
CA GLN A 383 -22.44 21.03 -45.57
C GLN A 383 -22.97 21.11 -47.01
N PRO A 384 -24.07 20.41 -47.32
CA PRO A 384 -24.33 19.83 -48.63
C PRO A 384 -25.01 20.82 -49.59
N ALA A 385 -24.63 20.75 -50.87
CA ALA A 385 -25.33 21.45 -51.95
C ALA A 385 -26.26 20.47 -52.67
N ASP A 386 -27.54 20.75 -52.53
CA ASP A 386 -28.65 20.26 -53.34
C ASP A 386 -28.59 20.98 -54.70
N HIS A 387 -28.57 20.22 -55.80
CA HIS A 387 -28.77 20.78 -57.16
C HIS A 387 -29.92 20.03 -57.83
N ARG A 388 -31.06 20.72 -57.94
CA ARG A 388 -31.96 20.62 -59.08
C ARG A 388 -31.68 21.81 -60.00
N LEU A 389 -31.45 21.46 -61.27
CA LEU A 389 -31.35 22.28 -62.49
C LEU A 389 -30.13 23.20 -62.63
#